data_AF-A0A535NVK2-F1
#
_entry.id   AF-A0A535NVK2-F1
#
_cell.length_a   1.000
_cell.length_b   1.000
_cell.length_c   1.000
_cell.angle_alpha   90.00
_cell.angle_beta   90.00
_cell.angle_gamma   90.00
#
_symmetry.space_group_name_H-M   'P 1'
#
loop_
_entity.id
_entity.type
_entity.pdbx_description
1 polymer ?
#
loop_
_entity_poly.entity_id
_entity_poly.type
_entity_poly.pdbx_seq_one_letter_code
_entity_poly.pdbx_strand_id
1 'polypeptide(L)'
;MESPRRGGRRWLIIGAVAVVFVLLIGYVVGGAAVAGGRVGKADNALKTTVSHNNTIAGIFDKDPFKDVKFEGDNPDLGGAKAAVATFKQQVSTWQADVSGDRTALERVRPELSSSLLTLPEQATIDNRRHRVDAGLSALSTAQKAIDIDNKRVAFLEAFMDALAGFVALGNATDLAGVQGQLPATGSNLQKAAQLAQPPAIPPEVTPIVKAMQQAVADLQAMVKAVQANDEAGFNRANAALEADVKTLSNFDADAVDKADKARFQPLIDAYNRDMKIAAGS
;
A
#
# COMPACT_ATOMS: atom_id res chain seq x y z
N MET A 1 32.87 -4.64 -23.58
CA MET A 1 31.59 -3.99 -23.91
C MET A 1 30.70 -4.13 -22.69
N GLU A 2 30.59 -3.06 -21.92
CA GLU A 2 29.77 -2.99 -20.71
C GLU A 2 28.30 -2.91 -21.11
N SER A 3 27.50 -3.88 -20.67
CA SER A 3 26.04 -3.77 -20.66
C SER A 3 25.63 -3.01 -19.39
N PRO A 4 24.73 -2.01 -19.49
CA PRO A 4 24.34 -1.22 -18.33
C PRO A 4 23.50 -2.09 -17.38
N ARG A 5 23.98 -2.22 -16.15
CA ARG A 5 23.25 -2.80 -15.01
C ARG A 5 21.98 -1.99 -14.75
N ARG A 6 20.86 -2.39 -15.37
CA ARG A 6 19.50 -1.99 -15.04
C ARG A 6 18.87 -3.11 -14.20
N GLY A 7 19.26 -3.24 -12.95
CA GLY A 7 18.71 -4.23 -12.03
C GLY A 7 18.52 -3.60 -10.66
N GLY A 8 17.33 -3.75 -10.08
CA GLY A 8 17.12 -3.45 -8.65
C GLY A 8 16.02 -2.45 -8.27
N ARG A 9 15.02 -2.15 -9.10
CA ARG A 9 13.92 -1.22 -8.71
C ARG A 9 12.49 -1.69 -8.98
N ARG A 10 12.28 -2.92 -9.46
CA ARG A 10 11.02 -3.31 -10.13
C ARG A 10 9.89 -3.80 -9.20
N TRP A 11 10.09 -3.85 -7.88
CA TRP A 11 9.06 -4.24 -6.90
C TRP A 11 8.82 -3.19 -5.81
N LEU A 12 9.42 -2.00 -5.93
CA LEU A 12 9.43 -0.92 -4.92
C LEU A 12 8.04 -0.32 -4.59
N ILE A 13 6.98 -0.74 -5.27
CA ILE A 13 5.74 0.03 -5.35
C ILE A 13 4.73 -0.27 -4.25
N ILE A 14 4.96 -1.33 -3.49
CA ILE A 14 4.02 -1.73 -2.46
C ILE A 14 4.08 -0.80 -1.22
N GLY A 15 5.20 -0.10 -1.00
CA GLY A 15 5.35 0.96 0.01
C GLY A 15 5.44 2.39 -0.56
N ALA A 16 5.59 2.57 -1.88
CA ALA A 16 5.90 3.87 -2.51
C ALA A 16 4.78 4.91 -2.45
N VAL A 17 3.57 4.51 -2.11
CA VAL A 17 2.42 5.41 -2.13
C VAL A 17 2.46 6.38 -0.97
N ALA A 18 2.57 5.84 0.23
CA ALA A 18 2.62 6.65 1.43
C ALA A 18 3.96 7.40 1.54
N VAL A 19 5.00 6.91 0.84
CA VAL A 19 6.26 7.63 0.54
C VAL A 19 6.02 8.95 -0.22
N VAL A 20 5.18 9.00 -1.27
CA VAL A 20 5.01 10.26 -2.04
C VAL A 20 4.05 11.25 -1.35
N PHE A 21 3.11 10.80 -0.50
CA PHE A 21 2.30 11.71 0.33
C PHE A 21 3.12 12.53 1.31
N VAL A 22 4.32 12.04 1.66
CA VAL A 22 5.07 12.58 2.78
C VAL A 22 6.46 13.10 2.37
N LEU A 23 7.11 12.53 1.34
CA LEU A 23 8.40 13.03 0.81
C LEU A 23 8.33 14.43 0.19
N LEU A 24 7.16 14.92 -0.22
CA LEU A 24 7.01 16.28 -0.76
C LEU A 24 6.94 17.36 0.34
N ILE A 25 6.97 16.95 1.62
CA ILE A 25 6.89 17.84 2.79
C ILE A 25 8.30 18.16 3.28
N GLY A 26 9.13 18.66 2.37
CA GLY A 26 10.38 19.31 2.73
C GLY A 26 10.08 20.59 3.49
N TYR A 27 10.23 20.54 4.82
CA TYR A 27 10.38 21.68 5.73
C TYR A 27 9.24 22.73 5.70
N VAL A 28 8.17 22.50 6.47
CA VAL A 28 7.26 23.59 6.88
C VAL A 28 7.73 24.14 8.22
N VAL A 29 8.47 25.24 8.18
CA VAL A 29 8.79 26.09 9.33
C VAL A 29 7.68 27.14 9.43
N GLY A 30 6.96 27.16 10.56
CA GLY A 30 5.95 28.21 10.78
C GLY A 30 5.40 28.23 12.19
N GLY A 31 5.82 29.24 12.96
CA GLY A 31 5.51 29.40 14.39
C GLY A 31 4.06 29.80 14.68
N ALA A 32 3.59 29.38 15.85
CA ALA A 32 2.41 29.94 16.49
C ALA A 32 2.77 30.32 17.93
N ALA A 33 2.57 31.59 18.28
CA ALA A 33 2.71 32.09 19.63
C ALA A 33 1.63 31.47 20.53
N VAL A 34 2.05 30.97 21.70
CA VAL A 34 1.15 30.36 22.69
C VAL A 34 0.25 31.43 23.29
N ALA A 35 -1.05 31.39 22.98
CA ALA A 35 -2.08 32.16 23.65
C ALA A 35 -2.97 31.23 24.49
N GLY A 36 -3.16 31.55 25.77
CA GLY A 36 -4.05 30.79 26.66
C GLY A 36 -5.52 30.97 26.27
N GLY A 37 -6.27 29.86 26.11
CA GLY A 37 -7.70 29.88 25.75
C GLY A 37 -8.06 28.88 24.64
N ARG A 38 -9.30 28.99 24.09
CA ARG A 38 -9.82 28.17 22.95
C ARG A 38 -8.89 28.21 21.73
N VAL A 39 -8.25 29.35 21.53
CA VAL A 39 -7.23 29.64 20.51
C VAL A 39 -5.99 28.74 20.66
N GLY A 40 -5.49 28.55 21.89
CA GLY A 40 -4.32 27.69 22.15
C GLY A 40 -4.59 26.20 21.98
N LYS A 41 -5.85 25.75 22.16
CA LYS A 41 -6.24 24.35 21.89
C LYS A 41 -6.21 24.03 20.40
N ALA A 42 -6.66 24.97 19.56
CA ALA A 42 -6.59 24.83 18.09
C ALA A 42 -5.13 24.76 17.60
N ASP A 43 -4.26 25.63 18.12
CA ASP A 43 -2.84 25.65 17.74
C ASP A 43 -2.13 24.38 18.18
N ASN A 44 -2.43 23.86 19.38
CA ASN A 44 -1.87 22.58 19.83
C ASN A 44 -2.35 21.40 18.98
N ALA A 45 -3.63 21.34 18.62
CA ALA A 45 -4.14 20.29 17.75
C ALA A 45 -3.48 20.33 16.36
N LEU A 46 -3.40 21.51 15.74
CA LEU A 46 -2.71 21.70 14.45
C LEU A 46 -1.22 21.36 14.54
N LYS A 47 -0.54 21.75 15.63
CA LYS A 47 0.88 21.44 15.84
C LYS A 47 1.12 19.94 16.02
N THR A 48 0.25 19.24 16.75
CA THR A 48 0.31 17.78 16.88
C THR A 48 0.12 17.11 15.53
N THR A 49 -0.87 17.53 14.73
CA THR A 49 -1.09 16.99 13.37
C THR A 49 0.11 17.20 12.46
N VAL A 50 0.71 18.39 12.46
CA VAL A 50 1.94 18.68 11.70
C VAL A 50 3.12 17.85 12.23
N SER A 51 3.22 17.65 13.54
CA SER A 51 4.27 16.84 14.16
C SER A 51 4.15 15.35 13.82
N HIS A 52 2.96 14.77 13.91
CA HIS A 52 2.71 13.38 13.50
C HIS A 52 3.05 13.19 12.03
N ASN A 53 2.66 14.14 11.16
CA ASN A 53 3.05 14.13 9.76
C ASN A 53 4.59 14.08 9.57
N ASN A 54 5.35 14.84 10.34
CA ASN A 54 6.83 14.79 10.29
C ASN A 54 7.43 13.48 10.82
N THR A 55 6.84 12.89 11.87
CA THR A 55 7.24 11.57 12.38
C THR A 55 6.97 10.48 11.34
N ILE A 56 5.80 10.54 10.71
CA ILE A 56 5.39 9.64 9.65
C ILE A 56 6.38 9.73 8.47
N ALA A 57 6.88 10.93 8.13
CA ALA A 57 7.95 11.14 7.14
C ALA A 57 9.23 10.35 7.46
N GLY A 58 9.68 10.39 8.71
CA GLY A 58 10.89 9.67 9.13
C GLY A 58 10.76 8.15 9.17
N ILE A 59 9.52 7.62 9.25
CA ILE A 59 9.25 6.19 9.15
C ILE A 59 9.40 5.71 7.69
N PHE A 60 9.13 6.59 6.71
CA PHE A 60 9.21 6.27 5.27
C PHE A 60 10.61 6.18 4.69
N ASP A 61 11.61 6.83 5.30
CA ASP A 61 13.01 6.61 4.92
C ASP A 61 13.46 5.15 5.12
N LYS A 62 12.64 4.33 5.79
CA LYS A 62 12.82 2.89 6.00
C LYS A 62 11.81 2.11 5.17
N ASP A 63 12.01 2.07 3.85
CA ASP A 63 11.26 1.16 2.98
C ASP A 63 11.44 -0.29 3.46
N PRO A 64 10.38 -0.98 3.92
CA PRO A 64 10.48 -2.33 4.47
C PRO A 64 10.84 -3.37 3.40
N PHE A 65 10.68 -3.05 2.12
CA PHE A 65 10.98 -3.96 1.00
C PHE A 65 12.39 -3.77 0.43
N LYS A 66 13.13 -2.74 0.86
CA LYS A 66 14.43 -2.35 0.25
C LYS A 66 15.50 -3.44 0.27
N ASP A 67 15.46 -4.31 1.27
CA ASP A 67 16.43 -5.40 1.46
C ASP A 67 15.88 -6.76 1.00
N VAL A 68 14.63 -6.82 0.53
CA VAL A 68 13.99 -8.07 0.10
C VAL A 68 14.41 -8.42 -1.32
N LYS A 69 14.98 -9.62 -1.48
CA LYS A 69 15.39 -10.14 -2.80
C LYS A 69 14.25 -10.95 -3.41
N PHE A 70 13.61 -10.36 -4.41
CA PHE A 70 12.54 -11.01 -5.18
C PHE A 70 13.05 -11.75 -6.44
N GLU A 71 14.34 -11.65 -6.75
CA GLU A 71 14.96 -12.20 -7.97
C GLU A 71 15.90 -13.37 -7.65
N GLY A 72 15.97 -14.35 -8.57
CA GLY A 72 16.84 -15.53 -8.49
C GLY A 72 16.09 -16.82 -8.16
N ASP A 73 16.81 -17.95 -8.15
CA ASP A 73 16.25 -19.29 -7.96
C ASP A 73 15.68 -19.52 -6.54
N ASN A 74 15.95 -18.61 -5.59
CA ASN A 74 15.46 -18.68 -4.22
C ASN A 74 15.05 -17.28 -3.71
N PRO A 75 13.85 -16.81 -4.05
CA PRO A 75 13.35 -15.52 -3.58
C PRO A 75 13.19 -15.51 -2.05
N ASP A 76 13.49 -14.39 -1.42
CA ASP A 76 13.39 -14.20 0.03
C ASP A 76 11.94 -13.98 0.47
N LEU A 77 11.13 -15.04 0.41
CA LEU A 77 9.73 -15.00 0.84
C LEU A 77 9.58 -14.72 2.34
N GLY A 78 10.58 -15.10 3.15
CA GLY A 78 10.60 -14.80 4.59
C GLY A 78 10.72 -13.30 4.83
N GLY A 79 11.71 -12.66 4.19
CA GLY A 79 11.88 -11.21 4.18
C GLY A 79 10.69 -10.48 3.61
N ALA A 80 10.10 -10.98 2.51
CA ALA A 80 8.89 -10.39 1.92
C ALA A 80 7.70 -10.39 2.89
N LYS A 81 7.44 -11.51 3.58
CA LYS A 81 6.37 -11.59 4.59
C LYS A 81 6.64 -10.68 5.79
N ALA A 82 7.88 -10.60 6.25
CA ALA A 82 8.27 -9.68 7.32
C ALA A 82 8.09 -8.20 6.91
N ALA A 83 8.40 -7.87 5.65
CA ALA A 83 8.18 -6.54 5.10
C ALA A 83 6.68 -6.18 5.03
N VAL A 84 5.82 -7.10 4.59
CA VAL A 84 4.35 -6.91 4.61
C VAL A 84 3.84 -6.72 6.04
N ALA A 85 4.33 -7.50 7.00
CA ALA A 85 3.95 -7.33 8.41
C ALA A 85 4.40 -5.97 8.97
N THR A 86 5.60 -5.52 8.61
CA THR A 86 6.11 -4.19 8.98
C THR A 86 5.25 -3.09 8.37
N PHE A 87 4.93 -3.20 7.09
CA PHE A 87 4.07 -2.23 6.40
C PHE A 87 2.66 -2.18 7.01
N LYS A 88 2.06 -3.34 7.35
CA LYS A 88 0.78 -3.41 8.07
C LYS A 88 0.82 -2.67 9.41
N GLN A 89 1.90 -2.84 10.17
CA GLN A 89 2.07 -2.13 11.43
C GLN A 89 2.14 -0.61 11.22
N GLN A 90 2.87 -0.17 10.19
CA GLN A 90 2.96 1.25 9.83
C GLN A 90 1.59 1.83 9.45
N VAL A 91 0.83 1.15 8.58
CA VAL A 91 -0.53 1.56 8.19
C VAL A 91 -1.46 1.66 9.40
N SER A 92 -1.36 0.71 10.35
CA SER A 92 -2.14 0.77 11.59
C SER A 92 -1.76 1.96 12.47
N THR A 93 -0.48 2.32 12.55
CA THR A 93 -0.03 3.52 13.28
C THR A 93 -0.58 4.79 12.62
N TRP A 94 -0.48 4.92 11.30
CA TRP A 94 -1.02 6.08 10.57
C TRP A 94 -2.53 6.21 10.75
N GLN A 95 -3.25 5.10 10.74
CA GLN A 95 -4.69 5.09 10.97
C GLN A 95 -5.05 5.61 12.37
N ALA A 96 -4.29 5.22 13.39
CA ALA A 96 -4.48 5.71 14.75
C ALA A 96 -4.21 7.22 14.84
N ASP A 97 -3.10 7.70 14.26
CA ASP A 97 -2.71 9.11 14.27
C ASP A 97 -3.74 9.98 13.53
N VAL A 98 -4.11 9.60 12.30
CA VAL A 98 -5.09 10.33 11.47
C VAL A 98 -6.46 10.40 12.17
N SER A 99 -6.91 9.29 12.77
CA SER A 99 -8.18 9.24 13.51
C SER A 99 -8.13 10.12 14.76
N GLY A 100 -7.03 10.06 15.51
CA GLY A 100 -6.80 10.87 16.71
C GLY A 100 -6.80 12.37 16.39
N ASP A 101 -6.03 12.77 15.38
CA ASP A 101 -5.90 14.16 14.93
C ASP A 101 -7.22 14.70 14.40
N ARG A 102 -7.96 13.89 13.63
CA ARG A 102 -9.26 14.27 13.10
C ARG A 102 -10.25 14.52 14.23
N THR A 103 -10.30 13.61 15.21
CA THR A 103 -11.16 13.75 16.37
C THR A 103 -10.80 15.00 17.19
N ALA A 104 -9.50 15.31 17.32
CA ALA A 104 -9.05 16.53 18.01
C ALA A 104 -9.49 17.81 17.28
N LEU A 105 -9.31 17.86 15.95
CA LEU A 105 -9.72 19.01 15.14
C LEU A 105 -11.25 19.18 15.09
N GLU A 106 -12.01 18.09 14.96
CA GLU A 106 -13.48 18.10 14.98
C GLU A 106 -14.03 18.63 16.31
N ARG A 107 -13.36 18.37 17.45
CA ARG A 107 -13.75 18.91 18.76
C ARG A 107 -13.53 20.41 18.89
N VAL A 108 -12.50 20.95 18.25
CA VAL A 108 -12.17 22.39 18.34
C VAL A 108 -12.94 23.22 17.33
N ARG A 109 -13.38 22.63 16.21
CA ARG A 109 -14.14 23.30 15.15
C ARG A 109 -15.37 24.11 15.63
N PRO A 110 -16.23 23.62 16.55
CA PRO A 110 -17.39 24.37 17.06
C PRO A 110 -17.00 25.53 18.00
N GLU A 111 -15.84 25.43 18.66
CA GLU A 111 -15.33 26.47 19.57
C GLU A 111 -14.88 27.74 18.82
N LEU A 112 -14.69 27.63 17.49
CA LEU A 112 -14.35 28.72 16.56
C LEU A 112 -15.60 29.38 15.93
N SER A 113 -16.78 29.22 16.53
CA SER A 113 -18.00 29.89 16.07
C SER A 113 -17.96 31.39 16.37
N SER A 114 -18.28 32.20 15.35
CA SER A 114 -18.30 33.66 15.40
C SER A 114 -19.32 34.15 16.42
N SER A 115 -18.87 34.84 17.46
CA SER A 115 -19.75 35.60 18.37
C SER A 115 -19.77 37.06 17.95
N LEU A 116 -20.96 37.67 17.89
CA LEU A 116 -21.17 39.09 17.54
C LEU A 116 -20.34 40.08 18.39
N LEU A 117 -19.80 39.64 19.53
CA LEU A 117 -18.96 40.42 20.45
C LEU A 117 -17.44 40.36 20.14
N THR A 118 -17.01 39.67 19.07
CA THR A 118 -15.58 39.37 18.77
C THR A 118 -15.02 40.11 17.54
N LEU A 119 -15.59 41.25 17.17
CA LEU A 119 -15.25 42.01 15.95
C LEU A 119 -13.75 42.34 15.74
N PRO A 120 -12.91 42.63 16.77
CA PRO A 120 -11.47 42.83 16.55
C PRO A 120 -10.70 41.54 16.25
N GLU A 121 -11.20 40.37 16.66
CA GLU A 121 -10.53 39.07 16.53
C GLU A 121 -11.11 38.20 15.39
N GLN A 122 -12.13 38.70 14.69
CA GLN A 122 -12.90 37.92 13.72
C GLN A 122 -12.05 37.40 12.56
N ALA A 123 -11.13 38.22 12.03
CA ALA A 123 -10.18 37.78 11.00
C ALA A 123 -9.24 36.66 11.49
N THR A 124 -8.86 36.68 12.77
CA THR A 124 -8.02 35.64 13.40
C THR A 124 -8.80 34.35 13.59
N ILE A 125 -10.07 34.45 13.99
CA ILE A 125 -10.99 33.30 14.15
C ILE A 125 -11.28 32.66 12.78
N ASP A 126 -11.58 33.47 11.76
CA ASP A 126 -11.85 32.99 10.41
C ASP A 126 -10.63 32.32 9.77
N ASN A 127 -9.43 32.90 9.93
CA ASN A 127 -8.18 32.27 9.48
C ASN A 127 -7.95 30.92 10.18
N ARG A 128 -8.15 30.84 11.50
CA ARG A 128 -7.98 29.58 12.26
C ARG A 128 -9.02 28.53 11.86
N ARG A 129 -10.26 28.94 11.61
CA ARG A 129 -11.30 28.05 11.10
C ARG A 129 -10.92 27.50 9.72
N HIS A 130 -10.42 28.35 8.82
CA HIS A 130 -9.93 27.93 7.52
C HIS A 130 -8.78 26.90 7.63
N ARG A 131 -7.83 27.13 8.55
CA ARG A 131 -6.73 26.20 8.84
C ARG A 131 -7.22 24.86 9.42
N VAL A 132 -8.18 24.87 10.33
CA VAL A 132 -8.80 23.65 10.88
C VAL A 132 -9.57 22.88 9.80
N ASP A 133 -10.36 23.56 8.98
CA ASP A 133 -11.09 22.94 7.87
C ASP A 133 -10.11 22.34 6.84
N ALA A 134 -9.00 23.02 6.54
CA ALA A 134 -7.94 22.48 5.69
C ALA A 134 -7.26 21.26 6.32
N GLY A 135 -6.94 21.29 7.62
CA GLY A 135 -6.39 20.14 8.34
C GLY A 135 -7.33 18.93 8.30
N LEU A 136 -8.64 19.13 8.50
CA LEU A 136 -9.65 18.07 8.36
C LEU A 136 -9.73 17.52 6.93
N SER A 137 -9.61 18.39 5.91
CA SER A 137 -9.56 17.98 4.51
C SER A 137 -8.33 17.11 4.20
N ALA A 138 -7.15 17.52 4.68
CA ALA A 138 -5.92 16.77 4.56
C ALA A 138 -6.05 15.40 5.24
N LEU A 139 -6.51 15.34 6.50
CA LEU A 139 -6.71 14.08 7.22
C LEU A 139 -7.75 13.18 6.54
N SER A 140 -8.80 13.73 5.94
CA SER A 140 -9.73 12.95 5.13
C SER A 140 -9.08 12.36 3.88
N THR A 141 -8.12 13.05 3.28
CA THR A 141 -7.35 12.55 2.13
C THR A 141 -6.38 11.46 2.56
N ALA A 142 -5.70 11.63 3.69
CA ALA A 142 -4.85 10.60 4.29
C ALA A 142 -5.65 9.33 4.63
N GLN A 143 -6.87 9.47 5.20
CA GLN A 143 -7.73 8.32 5.47
C GLN A 143 -8.06 7.53 4.21
N LYS A 144 -8.35 8.20 3.08
CA LYS A 144 -8.58 7.51 1.80
C LYS A 144 -7.36 6.71 1.34
N ALA A 145 -6.15 7.24 1.53
CA ALA A 145 -4.92 6.54 1.21
C ALA A 145 -4.71 5.32 2.14
N ILE A 146 -4.93 5.48 3.45
CA ILE A 146 -4.87 4.39 4.43
C ILE A 146 -5.88 3.28 4.11
N ASP A 147 -7.10 3.62 3.71
CA ASP A 147 -8.11 2.62 3.31
C ASP A 147 -7.67 1.83 2.06
N ILE A 148 -6.95 2.48 1.15
CA ILE A 148 -6.35 1.81 -0.01
C ILE A 148 -5.20 0.90 0.45
N ASP A 149 -4.31 1.38 1.31
CA ASP A 149 -3.17 0.61 1.80
C ASP A 149 -3.59 -0.61 2.64
N ASN A 150 -4.65 -0.50 3.44
CA ASN A 150 -5.24 -1.64 4.15
C ASN A 150 -5.70 -2.75 3.18
N LYS A 151 -6.33 -2.37 2.06
CA LYS A 151 -6.70 -3.34 1.01
C LYS A 151 -5.48 -3.95 0.32
N ARG A 152 -4.42 -3.15 0.11
CA ARG A 152 -3.14 -3.63 -0.42
C ARG A 152 -2.49 -4.64 0.51
N VAL A 153 -2.39 -4.35 1.80
CA VAL A 153 -1.86 -5.27 2.82
C VAL A 153 -2.60 -6.60 2.76
N ALA A 154 -3.94 -6.60 2.75
CA ALA A 154 -4.72 -7.83 2.67
C ALA A 154 -4.42 -8.64 1.39
N PHE A 155 -4.33 -7.96 0.24
CA PHE A 155 -3.92 -8.58 -1.02
C PHE A 155 -2.53 -9.20 -0.93
N LEU A 156 -1.55 -8.48 -0.40
CA LEU A 156 -0.16 -8.92 -0.31
C LEU A 156 0.01 -10.10 0.63
N GLU A 157 -0.68 -10.12 1.76
CA GLU A 157 -0.68 -11.26 2.66
C GLU A 157 -1.14 -12.52 1.92
N ALA A 158 -2.30 -12.44 1.24
CA ALA A 158 -2.82 -13.56 0.46
C ALA A 158 -1.91 -13.95 -0.72
N PHE A 159 -1.31 -12.97 -1.39
CA PHE A 159 -0.41 -13.18 -2.51
C PHE A 159 0.91 -13.86 -2.08
N MET A 160 1.50 -13.43 -0.95
CA MET A 160 2.70 -14.05 -0.39
C MET A 160 2.43 -15.47 0.12
N ASP A 161 1.24 -15.73 0.65
CA ASP A 161 0.82 -17.09 1.01
C ASP A 161 0.62 -17.98 -0.22
N ALA A 162 0.15 -17.43 -1.34
CA ALA A 162 0.09 -18.15 -2.61
C ALA A 162 1.49 -18.47 -3.16
N LEU A 163 2.42 -17.50 -3.14
CA LEU A 163 3.81 -17.71 -3.56
C LEU A 163 4.52 -18.78 -2.72
N ALA A 164 4.31 -18.78 -1.39
CA ALA A 164 4.82 -19.84 -0.53
C ALA A 164 4.29 -21.22 -0.91
N GLY A 165 3.02 -21.30 -1.34
CA GLY A 165 2.42 -22.52 -1.89
C GLY A 165 3.10 -22.99 -3.17
N PHE A 166 3.43 -22.07 -4.10
CA PHE A 166 4.20 -22.40 -5.30
C PHE A 166 5.62 -22.90 -5.00
N VAL A 167 6.31 -22.30 -4.03
CA VAL A 167 7.62 -22.79 -3.57
C VAL A 167 7.49 -24.20 -2.95
N ALA A 168 6.44 -24.45 -2.16
CA ALA A 168 6.18 -25.78 -1.62
C ALA A 168 5.88 -26.81 -2.73
N LEU A 169 5.16 -26.42 -3.78
CA LEU A 169 4.93 -27.25 -4.97
C LEU A 169 6.24 -27.57 -5.71
N GLY A 170 7.12 -26.58 -5.90
CA GLY A 170 8.42 -26.78 -6.54
C GLY A 170 9.40 -27.65 -5.74
N ASN A 171 9.25 -27.69 -4.42
CA ASN A 171 10.07 -28.50 -3.51
C ASN A 171 9.47 -29.88 -3.20
N ALA A 172 8.27 -30.19 -3.69
CA ALA A 172 7.65 -31.49 -3.49
C ALA A 172 8.46 -32.58 -4.22
N THR A 173 8.75 -33.67 -3.52
CA THR A 173 9.62 -34.76 -4.03
C THR A 173 8.85 -35.88 -4.71
N ASP A 174 7.53 -35.93 -4.54
CA ASP A 174 6.64 -36.93 -5.13
C ASP A 174 5.26 -36.36 -5.50
N LEU A 175 4.47 -37.17 -6.20
CA LEU A 175 3.12 -36.81 -6.65
C LEU A 175 2.17 -36.53 -5.49
N ALA A 176 2.33 -37.24 -4.36
CA ALA A 176 1.50 -37.07 -3.17
C ALA A 176 1.76 -35.70 -2.51
N GLY A 177 3.02 -35.28 -2.44
CA GLY A 177 3.45 -33.96 -1.99
C GLY A 177 2.89 -32.85 -2.87
N VAL A 178 3.00 -32.97 -4.20
CA VAL A 178 2.37 -32.01 -5.13
C VAL A 178 0.87 -31.94 -4.89
N GLN A 179 0.19 -33.10 -4.84
CA GLN A 179 -1.26 -33.17 -4.64
C GLN A 179 -1.70 -32.56 -3.30
N GLY A 180 -0.91 -32.73 -2.24
CA GLY A 180 -1.17 -32.15 -0.92
C GLY A 180 -1.08 -30.62 -0.86
N GLN A 181 -0.23 -30.00 -1.68
CA GLN A 181 -0.01 -28.55 -1.67
C GLN A 181 -0.99 -27.77 -2.59
N LEU A 182 -1.57 -28.43 -3.60
CA LEU A 182 -2.45 -27.78 -4.59
C LEU A 182 -3.70 -27.10 -3.98
N PRO A 183 -4.44 -27.71 -3.02
CA PRO A 183 -5.63 -27.07 -2.45
C PRO A 183 -5.33 -25.78 -1.72
N ALA A 184 -4.29 -25.76 -0.87
CA ALA A 184 -3.91 -24.59 -0.09
C ALA A 184 -3.39 -23.47 -1.00
N THR A 185 -2.55 -23.81 -1.98
CA THR A 185 -2.02 -22.85 -2.97
C THR A 185 -3.15 -22.22 -3.78
N GLY A 186 -4.10 -23.05 -4.27
CA GLY A 186 -5.27 -22.57 -5.00
C GLY A 186 -6.17 -21.66 -4.16
N SER A 187 -6.41 -22.00 -2.89
CA SER A 187 -7.24 -21.20 -1.99
C SER A 187 -6.61 -19.83 -1.68
N ASN A 188 -5.31 -19.79 -1.38
CA ASN A 188 -4.59 -18.53 -1.12
C ASN A 188 -4.60 -17.63 -2.35
N LEU A 189 -4.42 -18.20 -3.53
CA LEU A 189 -4.44 -17.45 -4.78
C LEU A 189 -5.84 -16.96 -5.16
N GLN A 190 -6.89 -17.76 -4.90
CA GLN A 190 -8.27 -17.32 -5.05
C GLN A 190 -8.56 -16.12 -4.13
N LYS A 191 -8.08 -16.16 -2.88
CA LYS A 191 -8.18 -15.03 -1.96
C LYS A 191 -7.44 -13.80 -2.51
N ALA A 192 -6.22 -13.96 -3.01
CA ALA A 192 -5.47 -12.86 -3.64
C ALA A 192 -6.24 -12.27 -4.84
N ALA A 193 -6.85 -13.10 -5.69
CA ALA A 193 -7.66 -12.64 -6.82
C ALA A 193 -8.91 -11.86 -6.40
N GLN A 194 -9.59 -12.30 -5.33
CA GLN A 194 -10.73 -11.57 -4.77
C GLN A 194 -10.33 -10.20 -4.20
N LEU A 195 -9.10 -10.07 -3.69
CA LEU A 195 -8.56 -8.84 -3.14
C LEU A 195 -7.89 -7.94 -4.19
N ALA A 196 -7.57 -8.48 -5.37
CA ALA A 196 -6.98 -7.78 -6.50
C ALA A 196 -8.01 -6.89 -7.24
N GLN A 197 -8.64 -5.97 -6.50
CA GLN A 197 -9.70 -5.11 -7.01
C GLN A 197 -9.26 -3.64 -7.05
N PRO A 198 -9.59 -2.91 -8.14
CA PRO A 198 -9.50 -1.46 -8.15
C PRO A 198 -10.37 -0.84 -7.03
N PRO A 199 -10.01 0.34 -6.51
CA PRO A 199 -8.84 1.15 -6.84
C PRO A 199 -7.57 0.73 -6.09
N ALA A 200 -7.62 -0.26 -5.20
CA ALA A 200 -6.49 -0.55 -4.32
C ALA A 200 -5.33 -1.22 -5.06
N ILE A 201 -5.67 -2.17 -5.93
CA ILE A 201 -4.73 -2.91 -6.76
C ILE A 201 -4.88 -2.44 -8.23
N PRO A 202 -3.78 -2.11 -8.92
CA PRO A 202 -3.82 -1.76 -10.33
C PRO A 202 -4.38 -2.90 -11.20
N PRO A 203 -5.20 -2.60 -12.23
CA PRO A 203 -5.64 -3.59 -13.21
C PRO A 203 -4.49 -4.38 -13.85
N GLU A 204 -3.31 -3.76 -13.94
CA GLU A 204 -2.07 -4.34 -14.46
C GLU A 204 -1.59 -5.57 -13.65
N VAL A 205 -2.05 -5.74 -12.40
CA VAL A 205 -1.72 -6.90 -11.55
C VAL A 205 -2.66 -8.09 -11.83
N THR A 206 -3.88 -7.85 -12.34
CA THR A 206 -4.88 -8.90 -12.60
C THR A 206 -4.39 -10.00 -13.55
N PRO A 207 -3.69 -9.70 -14.66
CA PRO A 207 -3.15 -10.74 -15.55
C PRO A 207 -2.20 -11.71 -14.85
N ILE A 208 -1.35 -11.23 -13.92
CA ILE A 208 -0.42 -12.10 -13.17
C ILE A 208 -1.20 -13.08 -12.29
N VAL A 209 -2.13 -12.55 -11.50
CA VAL A 209 -2.91 -13.36 -10.56
C VAL A 209 -3.69 -14.43 -11.33
N LYS A 210 -4.24 -14.06 -12.50
CA LYS A 210 -4.93 -14.99 -13.39
C LYS A 210 -3.99 -16.06 -13.96
N ALA A 211 -2.80 -15.69 -14.45
CA ALA A 211 -1.82 -16.65 -14.96
C ALA A 211 -1.37 -17.63 -13.86
N MET A 212 -1.20 -17.17 -12.62
CA MET A 212 -0.94 -18.07 -11.49
C MET A 212 -2.13 -19.01 -11.22
N GLN A 213 -3.38 -18.57 -11.40
CA GLN A 213 -4.57 -19.43 -11.18
C GLN A 213 -4.64 -20.53 -12.22
N GLN A 214 -4.30 -20.19 -13.47
CA GLN A 214 -4.18 -21.15 -14.56
C GLN A 214 -3.05 -22.14 -14.28
N ALA A 215 -1.89 -21.68 -13.80
CA ALA A 215 -0.79 -22.58 -13.44
C ALA A 215 -1.17 -23.61 -12.36
N VAL A 216 -1.94 -23.22 -11.33
CA VAL A 216 -2.46 -24.18 -10.33
C VAL A 216 -3.43 -25.17 -10.97
N ALA A 217 -4.30 -24.71 -11.87
CA ALA A 217 -5.26 -25.57 -12.56
C ALA A 217 -4.56 -26.57 -13.50
N ASP A 218 -3.51 -26.13 -14.20
CA ASP A 218 -2.73 -26.98 -15.10
C ASP A 218 -1.90 -28.00 -14.32
N LEU A 219 -1.32 -27.62 -13.18
CA LEU A 219 -0.68 -28.57 -12.26
C LEU A 219 -1.68 -29.62 -11.75
N GLN A 220 -2.91 -29.22 -11.41
CA GLN A 220 -3.98 -30.18 -11.07
C GLN A 220 -4.32 -31.12 -12.23
N ALA A 221 -4.34 -30.61 -13.46
CA ALA A 221 -4.57 -31.42 -14.65
C ALA A 221 -3.42 -32.41 -14.90
N MET A 222 -2.16 -31.99 -14.72
CA MET A 222 -0.99 -32.86 -14.80
C MET A 222 -1.08 -34.00 -13.78
N VAL A 223 -1.40 -33.70 -12.52
CA VAL A 223 -1.55 -34.73 -11.47
C VAL A 223 -2.63 -35.75 -11.84
N LYS A 224 -3.79 -35.29 -12.33
CA LYS A 224 -4.87 -36.18 -12.78
C LYS A 224 -4.46 -37.05 -13.97
N ALA A 225 -3.74 -36.48 -14.93
CA ALA A 225 -3.24 -37.21 -16.10
C ALA A 225 -2.26 -38.32 -15.70
N VAL A 226 -1.33 -38.03 -14.78
CA VAL A 226 -0.40 -39.03 -14.23
C VAL A 226 -1.18 -40.16 -13.53
N GLN A 227 -2.16 -39.83 -12.70
CA GLN A 227 -3.01 -40.84 -12.03
C GLN A 227 -3.79 -41.72 -13.00
N ALA A 228 -4.19 -41.16 -14.15
CA ALA A 228 -4.92 -41.86 -15.19
C ALA A 228 -4.00 -42.59 -16.20
N ASN A 229 -2.67 -42.49 -16.08
CA ASN A 229 -1.72 -42.90 -17.11
C ASN A 229 -2.01 -42.28 -18.50
N ASP A 230 -2.51 -41.04 -18.53
CA ASP A 230 -2.86 -40.28 -19.74
C ASP A 230 -1.69 -39.38 -20.18
N GLU A 231 -0.80 -39.92 -20.99
CA GLU A 231 0.36 -39.19 -21.53
C GLU A 231 -0.05 -37.97 -22.37
N ALA A 232 -1.13 -38.07 -23.15
CA ALA A 232 -1.61 -36.97 -23.98
C ALA A 232 -2.18 -35.83 -23.11
N GLY A 233 -2.89 -36.17 -22.04
CA GLY A 233 -3.36 -35.23 -21.02
C GLY A 233 -2.22 -34.54 -20.31
N PHE A 234 -1.16 -35.28 -19.94
CA PHE A 234 0.03 -34.73 -19.30
C PHE A 234 0.74 -33.72 -20.21
N ASN A 235 1.00 -34.08 -21.47
CA ASN A 235 1.68 -33.21 -22.43
C ASN A 235 0.89 -31.92 -22.71
N ARG A 236 -0.45 -32.01 -22.77
CA ARG A 236 -1.32 -30.83 -22.93
C ARG A 236 -1.22 -29.89 -21.73
N ALA A 237 -1.27 -30.44 -20.51
CA ALA A 237 -1.20 -29.64 -19.30
C ALA A 237 0.21 -29.04 -19.08
N ASN A 238 1.28 -29.75 -19.45
CA ASN A 238 2.64 -29.20 -19.43
C ASN A 238 2.81 -28.02 -20.40
N ALA A 239 2.32 -28.14 -21.63
CA ALA A 239 2.36 -27.05 -22.61
C ALA A 239 1.56 -25.82 -22.16
N ALA A 240 0.44 -26.03 -21.47
CA ALA A 240 -0.36 -24.94 -20.90
C ALA A 240 0.38 -24.23 -19.75
N LEU A 241 1.01 -25.00 -18.85
CA LEU A 241 1.85 -24.47 -17.77
C LEU A 241 3.03 -23.64 -18.31
N GLU A 242 3.70 -24.09 -19.37
CA GLU A 242 4.77 -23.32 -20.03
C GLU A 242 4.26 -21.98 -20.59
N ALA A 243 3.05 -21.95 -21.15
CA ALA A 243 2.43 -20.72 -21.64
C ALA A 243 2.09 -19.75 -20.49
N ASP A 244 1.64 -20.27 -19.35
CA ASP A 244 1.39 -19.47 -18.14
C ASP A 244 2.68 -18.89 -17.58
N VAL A 245 3.76 -19.69 -17.48
CA VAL A 245 5.09 -19.22 -17.05
C VAL A 245 5.60 -18.12 -17.97
N LYS A 246 5.41 -18.26 -19.29
CA LYS A 246 5.76 -17.20 -20.25
C LYS A 246 4.96 -15.93 -20.00
N THR A 247 3.68 -16.04 -19.68
CA THR A 247 2.84 -14.89 -19.32
C THR A 247 3.36 -14.19 -18.06
N LEU A 248 3.73 -14.97 -17.03
CA LEU A 248 4.34 -14.43 -15.80
C LEU A 248 5.68 -13.73 -16.06
N SER A 249 6.50 -14.27 -16.97
CA SER A 249 7.80 -13.68 -17.34
C SER A 249 7.69 -12.34 -18.08
N ASN A 250 6.54 -12.07 -18.72
CA ASN A 250 6.27 -10.83 -19.46
C ASN A 250 5.62 -9.74 -18.59
N PHE A 251 5.62 -9.91 -17.27
CA PHE A 251 5.03 -8.93 -16.37
C PHE A 251 5.71 -7.56 -16.49
N ASP A 252 4.92 -6.54 -16.81
CA ASP A 252 5.37 -5.16 -16.91
C ASP A 252 5.26 -4.46 -15.55
N ALA A 253 6.34 -4.56 -14.78
CA ALA A 253 6.47 -3.85 -13.52
C ALA A 253 6.40 -2.33 -13.68
N ASP A 254 6.90 -1.77 -14.79
CA ASP A 254 6.92 -0.33 -15.03
C ASP A 254 5.49 0.21 -15.28
N ALA A 255 4.60 -0.60 -15.87
CA ALA A 255 3.18 -0.26 -16.03
C ALA A 255 2.44 -0.19 -14.68
N VAL A 256 2.69 -1.13 -13.77
CA VAL A 256 2.15 -1.10 -12.40
C VAL A 256 2.63 0.16 -11.67
N ASP A 257 3.91 0.46 -11.81
CA ASP A 257 4.58 1.60 -11.21
C ASP A 257 3.94 2.94 -11.66
N LYS A 258 3.76 3.08 -12.97
CA LYS A 258 3.06 4.23 -13.58
C LYS A 258 1.60 4.35 -13.13
N ALA A 259 0.87 3.23 -13.07
CA ALA A 259 -0.53 3.20 -12.67
C ALA A 259 -0.70 3.62 -11.19
N ASP A 260 0.21 3.20 -10.32
CA ASP A 260 0.25 3.62 -8.92
C ASP A 260 0.55 5.11 -8.80
N LYS A 261 1.60 5.60 -9.46
CA LYS A 261 1.90 7.04 -9.44
C LYS A 261 0.72 7.88 -9.90
N ALA A 262 0.10 7.53 -11.02
CA ALA A 262 -1.06 8.25 -11.55
C ALA A 262 -2.26 8.26 -10.59
N ARG A 263 -2.45 7.18 -9.82
CA ARG A 263 -3.54 7.04 -8.86
C ARG A 263 -3.34 7.90 -7.61
N PHE A 264 -2.13 7.91 -7.06
CA PHE A 264 -1.90 8.58 -5.77
C PHE A 264 -1.50 10.03 -5.92
N GLN A 265 -0.88 10.45 -7.03
CA GLN A 265 -0.44 11.84 -7.22
C GLN A 265 -1.55 12.87 -6.93
N PRO A 266 -2.81 12.70 -7.39
CA PRO A 266 -3.88 13.65 -7.07
C PRO A 266 -4.21 13.73 -5.58
N LEU A 267 -4.16 12.60 -4.87
CA LEU A 267 -4.39 12.57 -3.43
C LEU A 267 -3.23 13.24 -2.69
N ILE A 268 -2.01 13.01 -3.14
CA ILE A 268 -0.80 13.62 -2.60
C ILE A 268 -0.83 15.13 -2.75
N ASP A 269 -1.16 15.60 -3.95
CA ASP A 269 -1.26 17.03 -4.24
C ASP A 269 -2.36 17.69 -3.39
N ALA A 270 -3.49 16.99 -3.19
CA ALA A 270 -4.57 17.47 -2.32
C ALA A 270 -4.16 17.53 -0.84
N TYR A 271 -3.51 16.48 -0.34
CA TYR A 271 -3.00 16.43 1.03
C TYR A 271 -2.00 17.56 1.29
N ASN A 272 -0.99 17.70 0.42
CA ASN A 272 0.07 18.69 0.58
C ASN A 272 -0.46 20.11 0.55
N ARG A 273 -1.37 20.42 -0.39
CA ARG A 273 -2.02 21.72 -0.47
C ARG A 273 -2.76 22.04 0.83
N ASP A 274 -3.57 21.12 1.33
CA ASP A 274 -4.42 21.36 2.50
C ASP A 274 -3.61 21.41 3.81
N MET A 275 -2.55 20.60 3.92
CA MET A 275 -1.60 20.67 5.05
C MET A 275 -0.81 21.99 5.06
N LYS A 276 -0.42 22.50 3.90
CA LYS A 276 0.28 23.78 3.78
C LYS A 276 -0.61 24.93 4.30
N ILE A 277 -1.89 24.91 3.94
CA ILE A 277 -2.90 25.85 4.47
C ILE A 277 -3.03 25.67 5.99
N ALA A 278 -3.18 24.44 6.48
CA ALA A 278 -3.30 24.15 7.91
C ALA A 278 -2.10 24.67 8.73
N ALA A 279 -0.90 24.61 8.16
CA ALA A 279 0.31 25.14 8.77
C ALA A 279 0.43 26.67 8.74
N GLY A 280 -0.41 27.36 7.95
CA GLY A 280 -0.41 28.82 7.82
C GLY A 280 0.62 29.34 6.81
N SER A 281 0.89 28.56 5.76
CA SER A 281 1.93 28.81 4.74
C SER A 281 1.40 28.79 3.31
#